data_AF-A0A7R9DGR0-F1
#
_entry.id   AF-A0A7R9DGR0-F1
#
_cell.length_a   1.000
_cell.length_b   1.000
_cell.length_c   1.000
_cell.angle_alpha   90.00
_cell.angle_beta   90.00
_cell.angle_gamma   90.00
#
_symmetry.space_group_name_H-M   'P 1'
#
loop_
_entity.id
_entity.type
_entity.pdbx_description
1 polymer ?
#
loop_
_entity_poly.entity_id
_entity_poly.type
_entity_poly.pdbx_seq_one_letter_code
_entity_poly.pdbx_strand_id
1 'polypeptide(L)'
;MSKTTLSSLSQVSNLCLLVNNDRELSANHALACQFGQPVAHALARLSALVHVSTAYCHCDREVVQEVVYPGKHDPHKILDTVAWMPDHILEEITPKIVSGQPNTYAFSKNLSEKLVAEYASKIPMGIARPSIGLHKTSKTPMVVNVTLSGDNPVTFGHVLEVGRKLLYDYPLEYPLWYPGGSMKSNKLLHDVCVLFFHFLPAYFIDFLLMVLGKKPFMVKVQRRIQGGLQMLQYYTTKKFVFLNENLHALKRSMTLEDQSIFYMNVNELDWVSYTKTMLLGTREYCLKEDPSTLPYARIHMRRMYWLDKVTTILFLALLIWLLRPIFSRL
;
A
#
# COMPACT_ATOMS: atom_id res chain seq x y z
N MET A 1 -5.25 -18.91 7.08
CA MET A 1 -6.17 -17.75 7.10
C MET A 1 -7.08 -18.01 8.28
N SER A 2 -6.95 -17.29 9.39
CA SER A 2 -7.76 -17.58 10.59
C SER A 2 -9.20 -17.09 10.42
N LYS A 3 -10.15 -17.65 11.18
CA LYS A 3 -11.52 -17.11 11.30
C LYS A 3 -11.51 -15.64 11.74
N THR A 4 -10.52 -15.23 12.53
CA THR A 4 -10.25 -13.82 12.88
C THR A 4 -9.80 -13.00 11.67
N THR A 5 -9.04 -13.61 10.75
CA THR A 5 -8.67 -12.98 9.47
C THR A 5 -9.93 -12.76 8.64
N LEU A 6 -10.93 -13.64 8.69
CA LEU A 6 -12.23 -13.43 8.05
C LEU A 6 -13.10 -12.35 8.70
N SER A 7 -13.09 -12.23 10.01
CA SER A 7 -13.75 -11.09 10.68
C SER A 7 -13.02 -9.76 10.39
N SER A 8 -11.70 -9.78 10.19
CA SER A 8 -10.98 -8.60 9.68
C SER A 8 -11.17 -8.40 8.17
N LEU A 9 -11.40 -9.46 7.40
CA LEU A 9 -11.75 -9.39 5.99
C LEU A 9 -13.14 -8.80 5.82
N SER A 10 -14.09 -9.12 6.70
CA SER A 10 -15.39 -8.43 6.73
C SER A 10 -15.15 -6.94 7.01
N GLN A 11 -14.40 -6.58 8.07
CA GLN A 11 -14.08 -5.18 8.38
C GLN A 11 -13.31 -4.40 7.28
N VAL A 12 -12.42 -5.03 6.52
CA VAL A 12 -11.60 -4.40 5.46
C VAL A 12 -12.27 -4.47 4.07
N SER A 13 -13.20 -5.41 3.86
CA SER A 13 -14.09 -5.45 2.69
C SER A 13 -15.28 -4.47 2.77
N ASN A 14 -15.51 -3.88 3.94
CA ASN A 14 -16.73 -3.13 4.28
C ASN A 14 -16.78 -1.67 3.83
N LEU A 15 -15.86 -1.19 2.99
CA LEU A 15 -16.06 0.12 2.36
C LEU A 15 -16.97 -0.03 1.13
N CYS A 16 -18.26 -0.27 1.38
CA CYS A 16 -19.30 0.01 0.40
C CYS A 16 -19.78 1.44 0.66
N LEU A 17 -19.65 2.30 -0.35
CA LEU A 17 -20.31 3.61 -0.31
C LEU A 17 -21.75 3.41 -0.76
N LEU A 18 -22.69 3.69 0.15
CA LEU A 18 -24.12 3.70 -0.11
C LEU A 18 -24.52 5.14 -0.42
N VAL A 19 -25.11 5.37 -1.60
CA VAL A 19 -25.63 6.69 -1.98
C VAL A 19 -27.15 6.65 -1.89
N ASN A 20 -27.70 7.46 -0.98
CA ASN A 20 -29.14 7.75 -0.89
C ASN A 20 -29.39 9.20 -1.34
N ASN A 21 -30.55 9.43 -1.97
CA ASN A 21 -30.93 10.76 -2.50
C ASN A 21 -31.30 11.79 -1.42
N ASP A 22 -31.40 11.38 -0.15
CA ASP A 22 -31.69 12.26 0.98
C ASP A 22 -30.39 12.51 1.75
N ARG A 23 -30.10 13.80 2.01
CA ARG A 23 -28.85 14.31 2.59
C ARG A 23 -28.43 13.56 3.87
N GLU A 24 -27.11 13.37 3.98
CA GLU A 24 -26.31 12.82 5.10
C GLU A 24 -26.44 11.32 5.41
N LEU A 25 -25.33 10.58 5.22
CA LEU A 25 -24.76 9.83 6.34
C LEU A 25 -23.28 9.47 6.10
N SER A 26 -22.52 9.62 7.18
CA SER A 26 -21.14 9.18 7.36
C SER A 26 -20.98 7.68 7.15
N ALA A 27 -19.83 7.32 6.57
CA ALA A 27 -19.35 5.96 6.45
C ALA A 27 -19.36 5.26 7.82
N ASN A 28 -20.17 4.22 7.96
CA ASN A 28 -19.94 3.03 8.79
C ASN A 28 -21.27 2.28 8.96
N HIS A 29 -21.66 1.45 7.99
CA HIS A 29 -22.50 0.28 8.29
C HIS A 29 -22.11 -0.85 7.35
N ALA A 30 -21.37 -1.81 7.93
CA ALA A 30 -21.30 -3.18 7.47
C ALA A 30 -22.71 -3.71 7.17
N LEU A 31 -22.85 -4.62 6.19
CA LEU A 31 -23.97 -5.55 5.94
C LEU A 31 -24.43 -5.54 4.47
N ALA A 32 -23.75 -6.31 3.64
CA ALA A 32 -24.35 -6.79 2.38
C ALA A 32 -23.85 -8.18 1.97
N CYS A 33 -22.69 -8.64 2.45
CA CYS A 33 -22.14 -9.92 2.04
C CYS A 33 -22.41 -11.10 2.98
N GLN A 34 -23.15 -10.96 4.11
CA GLN A 34 -23.18 -12.08 5.07
C GLN A 34 -24.47 -12.44 5.86
N PHE A 35 -25.55 -11.66 5.98
CA PHE A 35 -26.69 -12.12 6.81
C PHE A 35 -28.06 -11.64 6.31
N GLY A 36 -29.04 -12.55 6.32
CA GLY A 36 -30.40 -12.35 5.82
C GLY A 36 -31.29 -11.46 6.72
N GLN A 37 -32.27 -10.84 6.05
CA GLN A 37 -33.50 -10.14 6.49
C GLN A 37 -33.50 -8.69 7.03
N PRO A 38 -32.65 -8.15 7.92
CA PRO A 38 -32.84 -6.78 8.41
C PRO A 38 -32.43 -5.71 7.39
N VAL A 39 -31.73 -6.08 6.31
CA VAL A 39 -31.28 -5.14 5.26
C VAL A 39 -32.39 -4.78 4.25
N ALA A 40 -33.49 -5.54 4.20
CA ALA A 40 -34.52 -5.37 3.17
C ALA A 40 -35.17 -3.97 3.16
N HIS A 41 -35.39 -3.37 4.34
CA HIS A 41 -35.93 -2.00 4.45
C HIS A 41 -34.90 -0.91 4.07
N ALA A 42 -33.61 -1.13 4.36
CA ALA A 42 -32.54 -0.20 4.00
C ALA A 42 -32.21 -0.23 2.49
N LEU A 43 -32.35 -1.39 1.84
CA LEU A 43 -32.13 -1.56 0.41
C LEU A 43 -33.24 -0.97 -0.46
N ALA A 44 -34.45 -0.75 0.09
CA ALA A 44 -35.58 -0.22 -0.66
C ALA A 44 -35.41 1.24 -1.12
N ARG A 45 -34.50 2.01 -0.48
CA ARG A 45 -34.20 3.41 -0.83
C ARG A 45 -32.83 3.60 -1.49
N LEU A 46 -32.10 2.52 -1.76
CA LEU A 46 -30.73 2.58 -2.25
C LEU A 46 -30.69 2.94 -3.74
N SER A 47 -30.11 4.09 -4.08
CA SER A 47 -29.96 4.54 -5.47
C SER A 47 -28.85 3.78 -6.20
N ALA A 48 -27.77 3.41 -5.48
CA ALA A 48 -26.59 2.77 -6.03
C ALA A 48 -25.71 2.14 -4.94
N LEU A 49 -25.06 1.01 -5.28
CA LEU A 49 -24.02 0.37 -4.46
C LEU A 49 -22.64 0.49 -5.13
N VAL A 50 -21.66 1.13 -4.49
CA VAL A 50 -20.27 1.10 -4.97
C VAL A 50 -19.40 0.23 -4.08
N HIS A 51 -18.94 -0.88 -4.63
CA HIS A 51 -17.97 -1.76 -3.99
C HIS A 51 -16.55 -1.22 -4.21
N VAL A 52 -15.85 -0.89 -3.12
CA VAL A 52 -14.45 -0.47 -3.18
C VAL A 52 -13.54 -1.70 -3.08
N SER A 53 -13.02 -2.10 -4.23
CA SER A 53 -12.02 -3.16 -4.41
C SER A 53 -10.59 -2.59 -4.29
N THR A 54 -9.65 -3.10 -5.08
CA THR A 54 -8.27 -2.59 -5.19
C THR A 54 -7.78 -2.83 -6.61
N ALA A 55 -6.95 -1.94 -7.16
CA ALA A 55 -6.29 -2.16 -8.46
C ALA A 55 -5.56 -3.53 -8.50
N TYR A 56 -5.04 -3.97 -7.36
CA TYR A 56 -4.22 -5.16 -7.22
C TYR A 56 -4.99 -6.49 -7.00
N CYS A 57 -6.30 -6.53 -7.23
CA CYS A 57 -7.10 -7.75 -7.01
C CYS A 57 -6.94 -8.81 -8.12
N HIS A 58 -6.44 -8.41 -9.30
CA HIS A 58 -6.12 -9.30 -10.43
C HIS A 58 -4.63 -9.26 -10.75
N CYS A 59 -3.81 -9.38 -9.70
CA CYS A 59 -2.35 -9.28 -9.76
C CYS A 59 -1.63 -10.41 -10.49
N ASP A 60 -2.37 -11.42 -10.95
CA ASP A 60 -1.89 -12.48 -11.84
C ASP A 60 -1.84 -12.05 -13.32
N ARG A 61 -2.31 -10.85 -13.64
CA ARG A 61 -2.31 -10.27 -14.99
C ARG A 61 -1.37 -9.07 -15.07
N GLU A 62 -0.64 -8.96 -16.18
CA GLU A 62 0.16 -7.75 -16.48
C GLU A 62 -0.75 -6.60 -16.92
N VAL A 63 -1.77 -6.88 -17.74
CA VAL A 63 -2.76 -5.89 -18.20
C VAL A 63 -4.09 -6.15 -17.52
N VAL A 64 -4.57 -5.17 -16.77
CA VAL A 64 -5.83 -5.23 -16.01
C VAL A 64 -6.81 -4.23 -16.62
N GLN A 65 -7.78 -4.76 -17.36
CA GLN A 65 -8.95 -4.06 -17.90
C GLN A 65 -10.05 -3.84 -16.86
N GLU A 66 -10.95 -2.90 -17.14
CA GLU A 66 -12.13 -2.54 -16.37
C GLU A 66 -13.32 -3.45 -16.65
N VAL A 67 -13.12 -4.74 -16.39
CA VAL A 67 -14.15 -5.78 -16.53
C VAL A 67 -14.24 -6.62 -15.27
N VAL A 68 -15.38 -7.27 -15.05
CA VAL A 68 -15.50 -8.34 -14.06
C VAL A 68 -14.84 -9.58 -14.65
N TYR A 69 -13.75 -10.04 -14.04
CA TYR A 69 -13.08 -11.24 -14.50
C TYR A 69 -13.74 -12.52 -13.99
N PRO A 70 -13.70 -13.61 -14.76
CA PRO A 70 -14.01 -14.92 -14.22
C PRO A 70 -12.91 -15.28 -13.20
N GLY A 71 -13.25 -15.27 -11.92
CA GLY A 71 -12.29 -15.67 -10.89
C GLY A 71 -12.11 -17.18 -10.80
N LYS A 72 -10.98 -17.60 -10.24
CA LYS A 72 -10.54 -19.00 -10.17
C LYS A 72 -11.37 -19.86 -9.21
N HIS A 73 -11.98 -19.23 -8.20
CA HIS A 73 -12.73 -19.91 -7.16
C HIS A 73 -14.18 -19.43 -7.15
N ASP A 74 -15.06 -20.32 -6.73
CA ASP A 74 -16.43 -20.03 -6.36
C ASP A 74 -16.44 -19.39 -4.96
N PRO A 75 -16.89 -18.13 -4.81
CA PRO A 75 -16.87 -17.45 -3.52
C PRO A 75 -17.70 -18.16 -2.44
N HIS A 76 -18.83 -18.77 -2.80
CA HIS A 76 -19.69 -19.47 -1.85
C HIS A 76 -18.98 -20.69 -1.28
N LYS A 77 -18.34 -21.49 -2.14
CA LYS A 77 -17.55 -22.66 -1.69
C LYS A 77 -16.37 -22.27 -0.80
N ILE A 78 -15.72 -21.14 -1.07
CA ILE A 78 -14.64 -20.64 -0.20
C ILE A 78 -15.22 -20.21 1.15
N LEU A 79 -16.31 -19.45 1.16
CA LEU A 79 -16.97 -19.03 2.40
C LEU A 79 -17.40 -20.23 3.23
N ASP A 80 -18.03 -21.23 2.62
CA ASP A 80 -18.42 -22.48 3.27
C ASP A 80 -17.21 -23.18 3.87
N THR A 81 -16.16 -23.37 3.06
CA THR A 81 -14.90 -24.01 3.48
C THR A 81 -14.34 -23.35 4.73
N VAL A 82 -14.29 -22.02 4.76
CA VAL A 82 -13.70 -21.33 5.91
C VAL A 82 -14.64 -21.27 7.12
N ALA A 83 -15.95 -21.30 6.91
CA ALA A 83 -16.92 -21.32 8.01
C ALA A 83 -16.78 -22.60 8.85
N TRP A 84 -16.71 -23.76 8.21
CA TRP A 84 -16.69 -25.04 8.93
C TRP A 84 -15.29 -25.51 9.32
N MET A 85 -14.24 -25.16 8.56
CA MET A 85 -12.90 -25.71 8.78
C MET A 85 -12.19 -25.13 10.02
N PRO A 86 -11.40 -25.93 10.76
CA PRO A 86 -10.56 -25.42 11.85
C PRO A 86 -9.42 -24.52 11.38
N ASP A 87 -9.05 -23.52 12.18
CA ASP A 87 -8.06 -22.49 11.83
C ASP A 87 -6.69 -23.05 11.44
N HIS A 88 -6.21 -24.07 12.15
CA HIS A 88 -4.90 -24.68 11.87
C HIS A 88 -4.87 -25.37 10.50
N ILE A 89 -5.93 -26.09 10.12
CA ILE A 89 -6.05 -26.71 8.78
C ILE A 89 -6.18 -25.63 7.71
N LEU A 90 -6.97 -24.58 7.98
CA LEU A 90 -7.11 -23.44 7.09
C LEU A 90 -5.77 -22.78 6.80
N GLU A 91 -4.93 -22.58 7.81
CA GLU A 91 -3.58 -22.03 7.67
C GLU A 91 -2.69 -22.90 6.77
N GLU A 92 -2.76 -24.21 6.89
CA GLU A 92 -2.00 -25.14 6.04
C GLU A 92 -2.45 -25.13 4.58
N ILE A 93 -3.75 -25.02 4.30
CA ILE A 93 -4.27 -25.04 2.92
C ILE A 93 -4.31 -23.65 2.26
N THR A 94 -4.26 -22.57 3.05
CA THR A 94 -4.33 -21.17 2.55
C THR A 94 -3.34 -20.91 1.41
N PRO A 95 -2.06 -21.31 1.48
CA PRO A 95 -1.11 -21.05 0.39
C PRO A 95 -1.54 -21.64 -0.95
N LYS A 96 -2.24 -22.79 -0.94
CA LYS A 96 -2.76 -23.43 -2.15
C LYS A 96 -4.00 -22.71 -2.68
N ILE A 97 -4.89 -22.27 -1.79
CA ILE A 97 -6.12 -21.53 -2.15
C ILE A 97 -5.78 -20.15 -2.71
N VAL A 98 -4.85 -19.43 -2.09
CA VAL A 98 -4.46 -18.07 -2.46
C VAL A 98 -3.47 -18.06 -3.64
N SER A 99 -3.09 -19.24 -4.14
CA SER A 99 -2.10 -19.39 -5.21
C SER A 99 -2.37 -18.47 -6.41
N GLY A 100 -1.35 -17.72 -6.81
CA GLY A 100 -1.45 -16.71 -7.87
C GLY A 100 -1.87 -15.31 -7.39
N GLN A 101 -2.21 -15.13 -6.12
CA GLN A 101 -2.43 -13.81 -5.51
C GLN A 101 -1.26 -13.43 -4.58
N PRO A 102 -0.92 -12.14 -4.47
CA PRO A 102 0.22 -11.69 -3.65
C PRO A 102 -0.01 -11.82 -2.15
N ASN A 103 -1.27 -11.82 -1.70
CA ASN A 103 -1.66 -11.98 -0.30
C ASN A 103 -3.16 -12.30 -0.21
N THR A 104 -3.60 -12.62 1.01
CA THR A 104 -5.00 -12.90 1.36
C THR A 104 -5.93 -11.71 1.14
N TYR A 105 -5.42 -10.48 1.20
CA TYR A 105 -6.20 -9.26 0.95
C TYR A 105 -6.55 -9.09 -0.54
N ALA A 106 -5.60 -9.27 -1.45
CA ALA A 106 -5.88 -9.24 -2.89
C ALA A 106 -6.84 -10.36 -3.29
N PHE A 107 -6.65 -11.55 -2.73
CA PHE A 107 -7.55 -12.70 -2.92
C PHE A 107 -8.97 -12.43 -2.43
N SER A 108 -9.14 -11.81 -1.27
CA SER A 108 -10.49 -11.51 -0.77
C SER A 108 -11.21 -10.47 -1.61
N LYS A 109 -10.52 -9.40 -2.03
CA LYS A 109 -11.10 -8.41 -2.95
C LYS A 109 -11.48 -9.04 -4.29
N ASN A 110 -10.67 -9.99 -4.79
CA ASN A 110 -11.02 -10.79 -5.97
C ASN A 110 -12.33 -11.57 -5.77
N LEU A 111 -12.50 -12.26 -4.64
CA LEU A 111 -13.74 -13.00 -4.32
C LEU A 111 -14.94 -12.06 -4.13
N SER A 112 -14.74 -10.92 -3.47
CA SER A 112 -15.78 -9.91 -3.25
C SER A 112 -16.31 -9.34 -4.56
N GLU A 113 -15.46 -9.07 -5.55
CA GLU A 113 -15.91 -8.61 -6.87
C GLU A 113 -16.86 -9.61 -7.54
N LYS A 114 -16.59 -10.92 -7.42
CA LYS A 114 -17.46 -11.96 -7.96
C LYS A 114 -18.81 -11.99 -7.25
N LEU A 115 -18.79 -11.97 -5.91
CA LEU A 115 -20.01 -11.92 -5.12
C LEU A 115 -20.85 -10.72 -5.51
N VAL A 116 -20.25 -9.52 -5.55
CA VAL A 116 -20.96 -8.31 -5.94
C VAL A 116 -21.55 -8.43 -7.34
N ALA A 117 -20.79 -8.95 -8.31
CA ALA A 117 -21.27 -9.15 -9.67
C ALA A 117 -22.49 -10.09 -9.77
N GLU A 118 -22.63 -11.08 -8.89
CA GLU A 118 -23.82 -11.96 -8.84
C GLU A 118 -25.10 -11.20 -8.47
N TYR A 119 -24.99 -10.10 -7.72
CA TYR A 119 -26.13 -9.26 -7.32
C TYR A 119 -26.42 -8.11 -8.29
N ALA A 120 -25.65 -7.98 -9.39
CA ALA A 120 -25.77 -6.85 -10.32
C ALA A 120 -27.12 -6.75 -11.04
N SER A 121 -27.85 -7.86 -11.16
CA SER A 121 -29.20 -7.88 -11.73
C SER A 121 -30.27 -7.34 -10.77
N LYS A 122 -29.95 -7.19 -9.48
CA LYS A 122 -30.91 -6.83 -8.43
C LYS A 122 -30.80 -5.36 -7.99
N ILE A 123 -29.61 -4.79 -8.01
CA ILE A 123 -29.32 -3.43 -7.51
C ILE A 123 -28.32 -2.75 -8.47
N PRO A 124 -28.54 -1.48 -8.86
CA PRO A 124 -27.55 -0.69 -9.59
C PRO A 124 -26.23 -0.65 -8.83
N MET A 125 -25.12 -1.03 -9.48
CA MET A 125 -23.85 -1.16 -8.78
C MET A 125 -22.63 -0.83 -9.63
N GLY A 126 -21.52 -0.59 -8.94
CA GLY A 126 -20.21 -0.34 -9.55
C GLY A 126 -19.10 -0.90 -8.68
N ILE A 127 -18.00 -1.27 -9.31
CA ILE A 127 -16.79 -1.76 -8.65
C ILE A 127 -15.70 -0.74 -8.91
N ALA A 128 -15.32 0.00 -7.88
CA ALA A 128 -14.15 0.88 -7.94
C ALA A 128 -12.93 0.09 -7.49
N ARG A 129 -11.89 0.01 -8.32
CA ARG A 129 -10.57 -0.55 -8.00
C ARG A 129 -9.58 0.59 -7.80
N PRO A 130 -9.57 1.24 -6.62
CA PRO A 130 -8.65 2.31 -6.35
C PRO A 130 -7.19 1.86 -6.28
N SER A 131 -6.30 2.73 -6.74
CA SER A 131 -5.12 3.11 -5.94
C SER A 131 -5.44 4.26 -4.97
N ILE A 132 -6.46 5.11 -5.28
CA ILE A 132 -7.33 6.02 -4.45
C ILE A 132 -8.58 6.35 -5.31
N GLY A 133 -9.81 6.52 -4.77
CA GLY A 133 -11.12 6.16 -5.42
C GLY A 133 -12.04 7.24 -6.07
N LEU A 134 -13.22 6.82 -6.60
CA LEU A 134 -14.34 7.61 -7.22
C LEU A 134 -15.69 6.83 -7.38
N HIS A 135 -16.78 7.52 -7.80
CA HIS A 135 -18.20 7.11 -7.77
C HIS A 135 -19.00 7.38 -9.09
N LYS A 136 -19.86 6.42 -9.52
CA LYS A 136 -21.20 6.49 -10.22
C LYS A 136 -21.56 5.06 -10.70
N THR A 137 -22.82 4.71 -10.96
CA THR A 137 -23.22 3.32 -11.34
C THR A 137 -24.26 3.23 -12.46
N SER A 138 -24.21 2.13 -13.22
CA SER A 138 -25.08 1.72 -14.33
C SER A 138 -25.84 0.42 -13.97
N LYS A 139 -26.72 -0.09 -14.87
CA LYS A 139 -27.49 -1.35 -14.72
C LYS A 139 -26.64 -2.62 -14.87
N THR A 140 -25.43 -2.51 -15.40
CA THR A 140 -24.36 -3.52 -15.31
C THR A 140 -23.28 -3.02 -14.35
N PRO A 141 -22.55 -3.90 -13.62
CA PRO A 141 -21.57 -3.44 -12.64
C PRO A 141 -20.44 -2.73 -13.40
N MET A 142 -20.44 -1.40 -13.35
CA MET A 142 -19.40 -0.61 -13.98
C MET A 142 -18.13 -0.80 -13.15
N VAL A 143 -17.14 -1.48 -13.72
CA VAL A 143 -15.82 -1.61 -13.11
C VAL A 143 -15.00 -0.40 -13.51
N VAL A 144 -14.32 0.23 -12.55
CA VAL A 144 -13.49 1.40 -12.78
C VAL A 144 -12.15 1.21 -12.10
N ASN A 145 -11.06 1.25 -12.85
CA ASN A 145 -9.70 1.23 -12.32
C ASN A 145 -9.32 2.67 -11.99
N VAL A 146 -9.34 3.04 -10.72
CA VAL A 146 -8.96 4.40 -10.29
C VAL A 146 -7.46 4.45 -10.10
N THR A 147 -6.75 4.52 -11.22
CA THR A 147 -5.29 4.54 -11.30
C THR A 147 -4.83 5.64 -12.25
N LEU A 148 -3.55 5.99 -12.19
CA LEU A 148 -2.94 6.96 -13.10
C LEU A 148 -2.89 6.45 -14.55
N SER A 149 -2.77 5.13 -14.79
CA SER A 149 -2.71 4.49 -16.12
C SER A 149 -2.02 5.26 -17.27
N GLY A 150 -0.89 5.92 -17.00
CA GLY A 150 -0.14 6.68 -18.00
C GLY A 150 -0.51 8.16 -18.08
N ASP A 151 -1.57 8.60 -17.42
CA ASP A 151 -1.83 10.00 -17.11
C ASP A 151 -0.88 10.44 -15.98
N ASN A 152 -0.04 11.44 -16.27
CA ASN A 152 0.98 11.96 -15.36
C ASN A 152 1.91 10.86 -14.78
N PRO A 153 2.70 10.16 -15.61
CA PRO A 153 3.53 9.06 -15.15
C PRO A 153 4.67 9.55 -14.25
N VAL A 154 4.90 8.85 -13.14
CA VAL A 154 6.02 9.13 -12.23
C VAL A 154 6.85 7.88 -12.00
N THR A 155 8.18 8.04 -11.98
CA THR A 155 9.10 6.94 -11.70
C THR A 155 9.41 6.88 -10.20
N PHE A 156 9.66 5.68 -9.67
CA PHE A 156 10.14 5.54 -8.29
C PHE A 156 11.44 6.32 -8.03
N GLY A 157 12.32 6.43 -9.03
CA GLY A 157 13.54 7.23 -8.93
C GLY A 157 13.23 8.70 -8.65
N HIS A 158 12.29 9.28 -9.41
CA HIS A 158 11.84 10.65 -9.22
C HIS A 158 11.17 10.85 -7.85
N VAL A 159 10.27 9.95 -7.44
CA VAL A 159 9.60 10.01 -6.12
C VAL A 159 10.63 9.99 -4.98
N LEU A 160 11.63 9.11 -5.06
CA LEU A 160 12.70 9.03 -4.06
C LEU A 160 13.58 10.29 -4.05
N GLU A 161 13.87 10.87 -5.22
CA GLU A 161 14.65 12.11 -5.31
C GLU A 161 13.91 13.28 -4.68
N VAL A 162 12.63 13.48 -5.05
CA VAL A 162 11.76 14.52 -4.49
C VAL A 162 11.60 14.34 -2.99
N GLY A 163 11.27 13.13 -2.54
CA GLY A 163 11.13 12.81 -1.12
C GLY A 163 12.42 13.09 -0.33
N ARG A 164 13.60 12.73 -0.87
CA ARG A 164 14.89 13.01 -0.23
C ARG A 164 15.17 14.50 -0.10
N LYS A 165 14.88 15.30 -1.13
CA LYS A 165 15.03 16.77 -1.07
C LYS A 165 14.10 17.36 0.00
N LEU A 166 12.84 16.94 0.00
CA LEU A 166 11.85 17.41 0.98
C LEU A 166 12.20 17.01 2.43
N LEU A 167 12.79 15.83 2.65
CA LEU A 167 13.27 15.40 3.96
C LEU A 167 14.43 16.26 4.50
N TYR A 168 15.11 17.07 3.68
CA TYR A 168 16.09 18.03 4.18
C TYR A 168 15.42 19.28 4.78
N ASP A 169 14.36 19.75 4.14
CA ASP A 169 13.61 20.92 4.60
C ASP A 169 12.61 20.57 5.71
N TYR A 170 12.05 19.36 5.64
CA TYR A 170 11.03 18.81 6.52
C TYR A 170 11.45 17.43 7.08
N PRO A 171 12.61 17.35 7.78
CA PRO A 171 13.11 16.10 8.34
C PRO A 171 12.14 15.53 9.37
N LEU A 172 12.14 14.21 9.56
CA LEU A 172 11.43 13.53 10.67
C LEU A 172 12.15 13.81 12.00
N GLU A 173 11.45 13.66 13.13
CA GLU A 173 12.00 14.03 14.44
C GLU A 173 13.12 13.11 14.90
N TYR A 174 12.97 11.79 14.69
CA TYR A 174 13.89 10.77 15.20
C TYR A 174 14.50 9.84 14.13
N PRO A 175 15.14 10.35 13.05
CA PRO A 175 15.90 9.51 12.14
C PRO A 175 17.11 8.90 12.88
N LEU A 176 17.27 7.58 12.78
CA LEU A 176 18.45 6.88 13.34
C LEU A 176 19.71 7.06 12.50
N TRP A 177 19.56 7.45 11.23
CA TRP A 177 20.65 7.69 10.29
C TRP A 177 20.25 8.75 9.28
N TYR A 178 21.25 9.33 8.60
CA TYR A 178 20.99 10.29 7.53
C TYR A 178 20.27 9.61 6.35
N PRO A 179 19.22 10.22 5.77
CA PRO A 179 18.44 9.61 4.69
C PRO A 179 19.32 9.38 3.46
N GLY A 180 19.37 8.11 3.05
CA GLY A 180 20.12 7.64 1.88
C GLY A 180 19.47 6.39 1.29
N GLY A 181 20.28 5.56 0.63
CA GLY A 181 19.82 4.34 -0.03
C GLY A 181 19.34 4.57 -1.46
N SER A 182 19.17 3.45 -2.18
CA SER A 182 18.68 3.44 -3.57
C SER A 182 18.02 2.10 -3.86
N MET A 183 17.06 2.10 -4.79
CA MET A 183 16.53 0.85 -5.31
C MET A 183 17.58 0.12 -6.13
N LYS A 184 17.60 -1.21 -6.02
CA LYS A 184 18.56 -2.08 -6.71
C LYS A 184 17.83 -2.98 -7.71
N SER A 185 18.32 -3.02 -8.94
CA SER A 185 17.79 -3.91 -9.98
C SER A 185 18.35 -5.34 -9.88
N ASN A 186 19.47 -5.53 -9.16
CA ASN A 186 20.11 -6.82 -9.00
C ASN A 186 19.85 -7.38 -7.58
N LYS A 187 19.32 -8.61 -7.50
CA LYS A 187 18.95 -9.27 -6.24
C LYS A 187 20.16 -9.59 -5.36
N LEU A 188 21.27 -10.06 -5.95
CA LEU A 188 22.49 -10.34 -5.19
C LEU A 188 23.06 -9.05 -4.59
N LEU A 189 23.14 -7.98 -5.39
CA LEU A 189 23.59 -6.67 -4.90
C LEU A 189 22.65 -6.15 -3.80
N HIS A 190 21.34 -6.32 -3.96
CA HIS A 190 20.37 -5.98 -2.93
C HIS A 190 20.63 -6.75 -1.63
N ASP A 191 20.85 -8.06 -1.69
CA ASP A 191 21.07 -8.89 -0.51
C ASP A 191 22.39 -8.55 0.20
N VAL A 192 23.45 -8.29 -0.57
CA VAL A 192 24.72 -7.79 -0.03
C VAL A 192 24.49 -6.45 0.68
N CYS A 193 23.77 -5.51 0.07
CA CYS A 193 23.46 -4.23 0.72
C CYS A 193 22.61 -4.41 2.00
N VAL A 194 21.61 -5.29 1.97
CA VAL A 194 20.76 -5.59 3.15
C VAL A 194 21.60 -6.18 4.29
N LEU A 195 22.54 -7.08 3.99
CA LEU A 195 23.46 -7.61 4.99
C LEU A 195 24.32 -6.50 5.62
N PHE A 196 25.01 -5.72 4.80
CA PHE A 196 26.01 -4.75 5.28
C PHE A 196 25.42 -3.46 5.85
N PHE A 197 24.29 -2.98 5.33
CA PHE A 197 23.73 -1.68 5.72
C PHE A 197 22.50 -1.80 6.62
N HIS A 198 21.83 -2.96 6.69
CA HIS A 198 20.66 -3.15 7.55
C HIS A 198 20.98 -4.08 8.72
N PHE A 199 21.37 -5.34 8.46
CA PHE A 199 21.49 -6.34 9.52
C PHE A 199 22.79 -6.28 10.32
N LEU A 200 23.95 -6.16 9.67
CA LEU A 200 25.23 -6.07 10.36
C LEU A 200 25.27 -4.89 11.35
N PRO A 201 24.85 -3.65 10.96
CA PRO A 201 24.77 -2.54 11.90
C PRO A 201 23.74 -2.77 13.00
N ALA A 202 22.61 -3.44 12.70
CA ALA A 202 21.60 -3.73 13.71
C ALA A 202 22.10 -4.71 14.79
N TYR A 203 22.80 -5.78 14.41
CA TYR A 203 23.43 -6.69 15.36
C TYR A 203 24.52 -5.99 16.18
N PHE A 204 25.30 -5.11 15.55
CA PHE A 204 26.30 -4.31 16.25
C PHE A 204 25.67 -3.38 17.30
N ILE A 205 24.61 -2.65 16.94
CA ILE A 205 23.88 -1.78 17.87
C ILE A 205 23.27 -2.60 19.02
N ASP A 206 22.63 -3.73 18.72
CA ASP A 206 22.05 -4.59 19.76
C ASP A 206 23.13 -5.18 20.67
N PHE A 207 24.30 -5.52 20.14
CA PHE A 207 25.46 -5.95 20.94
C PHE A 207 25.94 -4.85 21.89
N LEU A 208 26.11 -3.62 21.41
CA LEU A 208 26.48 -2.49 22.27
C LEU A 208 25.44 -2.24 23.36
N LEU A 209 24.15 -2.30 23.03
CA LEU A 209 23.07 -2.18 24.00
C LEU A 209 23.16 -3.27 25.07
N MET A 210 23.40 -4.52 24.69
CA MET A 210 23.57 -5.63 25.65
C MET A 210 24.76 -5.40 26.59
N VAL A 211 25.91 -4.96 26.07
CA VAL A 211 27.10 -4.63 26.89
C VAL A 211 26.81 -3.48 27.86
N LEU A 212 25.99 -2.50 27.46
CA LEU A 212 25.56 -1.38 28.29
C LEU A 212 24.39 -1.73 29.24
N GLY A 213 23.99 -3.01 29.34
CA GLY A 213 22.86 -3.45 30.16
C GLY A 213 21.49 -2.94 29.67
N LYS A 214 21.39 -2.54 28.40
CA LYS A 214 20.16 -2.07 27.74
C LYS A 214 19.54 -3.20 26.91
N LYS A 215 18.22 -3.11 26.71
CA LYS A 215 17.46 -4.10 25.95
C LYS A 215 17.72 -3.95 24.43
N PRO A 216 18.14 -5.00 23.72
CA PRO A 216 18.32 -4.97 22.27
C PRO A 216 16.96 -4.89 21.55
N PHE A 217 16.90 -4.11 20.47
CA PHE A 217 15.68 -3.88 19.70
C PHE A 217 15.89 -3.73 18.19
N MET A 218 17.10 -3.38 17.74
CA MET A 218 17.36 -2.95 16.36
C MET A 218 17.16 -4.08 15.36
N VAL A 219 17.57 -5.31 15.69
CA VAL A 219 17.36 -6.48 14.81
C VAL A 219 15.86 -6.76 14.63
N LYS A 220 15.04 -6.54 15.66
CA LYS A 220 13.58 -6.70 15.56
C LYS A 220 12.97 -5.65 14.62
N VAL A 221 13.46 -4.41 14.69
CA VAL A 221 13.05 -3.34 13.77
C VAL A 221 13.42 -3.70 12.33
N GLN A 222 14.67 -4.13 12.07
CA GLN A 222 15.09 -4.50 10.73
C GLN A 222 14.31 -5.69 10.15
N ARG A 223 13.97 -6.70 10.97
CA ARG A 223 13.11 -7.81 10.52
C ARG A 223 11.71 -7.34 10.10
N ARG A 224 11.13 -6.36 10.81
CA ARG A 224 9.83 -5.77 10.43
C ARG A 224 9.93 -4.99 9.12
N ILE A 225 10.98 -4.18 8.96
CA ILE A 225 11.25 -3.45 7.71
C ILE A 225 11.40 -4.43 6.55
N GLN A 226 12.21 -5.48 6.73
CA GLN A 226 12.41 -6.52 5.71
C GLN A 226 11.10 -7.21 5.32
N GLY A 227 10.26 -7.56 6.28
CA GLY A 227 8.94 -8.16 5.99
C GLY A 227 8.03 -7.21 5.19
N GLY A 228 8.02 -5.92 5.52
CA GLY A 228 7.29 -4.90 4.77
C GLY A 228 7.82 -4.74 3.34
N LEU A 229 9.14 -4.68 3.17
CA LEU A 229 9.78 -4.58 1.85
C LEU A 229 9.51 -5.82 0.98
N GLN A 230 9.53 -7.02 1.56
CA GLN A 230 9.19 -8.25 0.85
C GLN A 230 7.75 -8.24 0.33
N MET A 231 6.81 -7.72 1.11
CA MET A 231 5.43 -7.54 0.65
C MET A 231 5.36 -6.54 -0.52
N LEU A 232 6.02 -5.39 -0.39
CA LEU A 232 6.00 -4.34 -1.40
C LEU A 232 6.71 -4.75 -2.70
N GLN A 233 7.74 -5.60 -2.61
CA GLN A 233 8.55 -6.03 -3.74
C GLN A 233 7.69 -6.60 -4.88
N TYR A 234 6.64 -7.37 -4.55
CA TYR A 234 5.72 -7.90 -5.55
C TYR A 234 5.10 -6.81 -6.42
N TYR A 235 4.69 -5.71 -5.80
CA TYR A 235 3.99 -4.60 -6.45
C TYR A 235 4.94 -3.62 -7.16
N THR A 236 6.13 -3.41 -6.59
CA THR A 236 7.07 -2.40 -7.08
C THR A 236 8.00 -2.91 -8.19
N THR A 237 8.19 -4.22 -8.30
CA THR A 237 9.09 -4.84 -9.30
C THR A 237 8.37 -5.47 -10.49
N LYS A 238 7.07 -5.75 -10.36
CA LYS A 238 6.25 -6.21 -11.48
C LYS A 238 5.69 -5.02 -12.25
N LYS A 239 5.62 -5.20 -13.57
CA LYS A 239 4.92 -4.27 -14.44
C LYS A 239 3.42 -4.55 -14.39
N PHE A 240 2.64 -3.51 -14.16
CA PHE A 240 1.19 -3.55 -14.24
C PHE A 240 0.71 -2.42 -15.14
N VAL A 241 -0.25 -2.71 -16.00
CA VAL A 241 -0.94 -1.75 -16.86
C VAL A 241 -2.42 -1.81 -16.52
N PHE A 242 -2.93 -0.80 -15.83
CA PHE A 242 -4.31 -0.74 -15.35
C PHE A 242 -5.15 0.15 -16.26
N LEU A 243 -5.74 -0.37 -17.33
CA LEU A 243 -6.56 0.45 -18.24
C LEU A 243 -7.69 1.16 -17.49
N ASN A 244 -7.95 2.43 -17.79
CA ASN A 244 -8.87 3.30 -17.04
C ASN A 244 -9.89 4.03 -17.95
N GLU A 245 -10.27 3.43 -19.09
CA GLU A 245 -11.21 4.00 -20.06
C GLU A 245 -12.59 4.32 -19.47
N ASN A 246 -13.14 3.45 -18.61
CA ASN A 246 -14.40 3.68 -17.91
C ASN A 246 -14.27 4.83 -16.91
N LEU A 247 -13.11 5.04 -16.28
CA LEU A 247 -12.86 6.22 -15.43
C LEU A 247 -12.93 7.51 -16.27
N HIS A 248 -12.31 7.52 -17.46
CA HIS A 248 -12.38 8.67 -18.35
C HIS A 248 -13.79 8.90 -18.89
N ALA A 249 -14.50 7.84 -19.28
CA ALA A 249 -15.88 7.93 -19.73
C ALA A 249 -16.80 8.46 -18.60
N LEU A 250 -16.58 8.00 -17.37
CA LEU A 250 -17.27 8.49 -16.19
C LEU A 250 -17.05 9.99 -16.01
N LYS A 251 -15.79 10.44 -16.04
CA LYS A 251 -15.44 11.87 -15.95
C LYS A 251 -16.15 12.70 -17.02
N ARG A 252 -16.15 12.24 -18.27
CA ARG A 252 -16.82 12.93 -19.40
C ARG A 252 -18.34 13.00 -19.22
N SER A 253 -18.94 12.08 -18.46
CA SER A 253 -20.38 12.05 -18.18
C SER A 253 -20.83 12.95 -17.02
N MET A 254 -19.89 13.60 -16.34
CA MET A 254 -20.16 14.44 -15.16
C MET A 254 -20.31 15.90 -15.55
N THR A 255 -21.17 16.61 -14.81
CA THR A 255 -21.32 18.07 -14.96
C THR A 255 -20.02 18.78 -14.57
N LEU A 256 -19.83 20.03 -15.02
CA LEU A 256 -18.64 20.81 -14.62
C LEU A 256 -18.60 21.06 -13.11
N GLU A 257 -19.76 21.24 -12.48
CA GLU A 257 -19.89 21.36 -11.03
C GLU A 257 -19.41 20.08 -10.34
N ASP A 258 -19.91 18.91 -10.76
CA ASP A 258 -19.48 17.63 -10.20
C ASP A 258 -17.99 17.37 -10.43
N GLN A 259 -17.44 17.74 -11.58
CA GLN A 259 -16.00 17.60 -11.85
C GLN A 259 -15.14 18.50 -10.95
N SER A 260 -15.68 19.63 -10.48
CA SER A 260 -14.99 20.51 -9.53
C SER A 260 -15.02 19.97 -8.10
N ILE A 261 -16.09 19.26 -7.72
CA ILE A 261 -16.24 18.63 -6.41
C ILE A 261 -15.43 17.33 -6.34
N PHE A 262 -15.52 16.52 -7.38
CA PHE A 262 -14.83 15.25 -7.51
C PHE A 262 -13.62 15.43 -8.40
N TYR A 263 -12.48 15.75 -7.79
CA TYR A 263 -11.25 15.98 -8.52
C TYR A 263 -10.70 14.69 -9.13
N MET A 264 -10.75 14.60 -10.46
CA MET A 264 -10.27 13.45 -11.24
C MET A 264 -9.20 13.82 -12.26
N ASN A 265 -8.66 15.05 -12.22
CA ASN A 265 -7.62 15.47 -13.15
C ASN A 265 -6.23 15.26 -12.57
N VAL A 266 -5.68 14.07 -12.80
CA VAL A 266 -4.34 13.73 -12.29
C VAL A 266 -3.20 14.45 -13.01
N ASN A 267 -3.44 15.05 -14.18
CA ASN A 267 -2.42 15.78 -14.96
C ASN A 267 -2.05 17.14 -14.36
N GLU A 268 -2.93 17.70 -13.53
CA GLU A 268 -2.67 18.93 -12.78
C GLU A 268 -1.94 18.67 -11.45
N LEU A 269 -1.74 17.40 -11.08
CA LEU A 269 -1.06 17.03 -9.85
C LEU A 269 0.44 17.28 -9.98
N ASP A 270 0.95 18.23 -9.19
CA ASP A 270 2.39 18.46 -9.03
C ASP A 270 2.98 17.46 -8.02
N TRP A 271 3.90 16.63 -8.49
CA TRP A 271 4.53 15.58 -7.68
C TRP A 271 5.29 16.12 -6.47
N VAL A 272 5.86 17.32 -6.56
CA VAL A 272 6.60 17.94 -5.45
C VAL A 272 5.63 18.36 -4.35
N SER A 273 4.59 19.11 -4.70
CA SER A 273 3.54 19.55 -3.77
C SER A 273 2.81 18.37 -3.16
N TYR A 274 2.46 17.36 -3.97
CA TYR A 274 1.82 16.14 -3.49
C TYR A 274 2.71 15.40 -2.48
N THR A 275 3.98 15.17 -2.81
CA THR A 275 4.93 14.48 -1.91
C THR A 275 5.16 15.28 -0.63
N LYS A 276 5.21 16.61 -0.70
CA LYS A 276 5.34 17.48 0.47
C LYS A 276 4.13 17.37 1.39
N THR A 277 2.92 17.42 0.85
CA THR A 277 1.68 17.24 1.62
C THR A 277 1.65 15.87 2.28
N MET A 278 2.04 14.81 1.56
CA MET A 278 2.16 13.46 2.14
C MET A 278 3.19 13.40 3.28
N LEU A 279 4.35 14.04 3.13
CA LEU A 279 5.39 14.06 4.15
C LEU A 279 4.93 14.78 5.42
N LEU A 280 4.31 15.96 5.28
CA LEU A 280 3.77 16.71 6.40
C LEU A 280 2.63 15.95 7.08
N GLY A 281 1.72 15.35 6.31
CA GLY A 281 0.67 14.49 6.84
C GLY A 281 1.22 13.26 7.54
N THR A 282 2.33 12.68 7.07
CA THR A 282 3.00 11.55 7.72
C THR A 282 3.54 11.98 9.09
N ARG A 283 4.20 13.15 9.18
CA ARG A 283 4.68 13.71 10.45
C ARG A 283 3.54 13.88 11.44
N GLU A 284 2.47 14.56 11.05
CA GLU A 284 1.36 14.93 11.94
C GLU A 284 0.47 13.72 12.28
N TYR A 285 0.03 12.97 11.28
CA TYR A 285 -1.01 11.97 11.48
C TYR A 285 -0.49 10.56 11.73
N CYS A 286 0.62 10.16 11.11
CA CYS A 286 1.18 8.81 11.28
C CYS A 286 2.17 8.75 12.43
N LEU A 287 3.07 9.73 12.52
CA LEU A 287 4.12 9.78 13.54
C LEU A 287 3.74 10.60 14.77
N LYS A 288 2.63 11.35 14.70
CA LYS A 288 2.13 12.18 15.80
C LYS A 288 3.16 13.22 16.28
N GLU A 289 3.96 13.73 15.36
CA GLU A 289 4.96 14.77 15.62
C GLU A 289 4.29 16.14 15.61
N ASP A 290 4.56 16.94 16.64
CA ASP A 290 4.04 18.32 16.71
C ASP A 290 4.77 19.20 15.68
N PRO A 291 4.08 20.07 14.92
CA PRO A 291 4.72 20.96 13.95
C PRO A 291 5.85 21.82 14.53
N SER A 292 5.80 22.15 15.82
CA SER A 292 6.84 22.90 16.54
C SER A 292 8.16 22.13 16.71
N THR A 293 8.20 20.80 16.51
CA THR A 293 9.45 20.02 16.61
C THR A 293 10.35 20.17 15.39
N LEU A 294 9.85 20.76 14.29
CA LEU A 294 10.58 20.89 13.02
C LEU A 294 11.96 21.58 13.15
N PRO A 295 12.14 22.69 13.91
CA PRO A 295 13.46 23.30 14.12
C PRO A 295 14.45 22.34 14.80
N TYR A 296 14.00 21.56 15.79
CA TYR A 296 14.81 20.54 16.46
C TYR A 296 15.16 19.41 15.50
N ALA A 297 14.19 18.90 14.74
CA ALA A 297 14.39 17.87 13.73
C ALA A 297 15.47 18.26 12.70
N ARG A 298 15.52 19.54 12.28
CA ARG A 298 16.57 20.07 11.39
C ARG A 298 17.96 20.08 12.04
N ILE A 299 18.06 20.35 13.34
CA ILE A 299 19.34 20.25 14.07
C ILE A 299 19.78 18.78 14.13
N HIS A 300 18.86 17.88 14.48
CA HIS A 300 19.13 16.46 14.54
C HIS A 300 19.56 15.89 13.17
N MET A 301 18.88 16.28 12.09
CA MET A 301 19.24 15.91 10.72
C MET A 301 20.66 16.37 10.33
N ARG A 302 21.08 17.58 10.75
CA ARG A 302 22.46 18.05 10.54
C ARG A 302 23.48 17.21 11.31
N ARG A 303 23.16 16.74 12.51
CA ARG A 303 24.04 15.81 13.26
C ARG A 303 24.15 14.47 12.56
N MET A 304 23.02 13.92 12.09
CA MET A 304 23.00 12.67 11.31
C MET A 304 23.81 12.80 10.02
N TYR A 305 23.75 13.94 9.33
CA TYR A 305 24.57 14.21 8.14
C TYR A 305 26.07 14.07 8.44
N TRP A 306 26.57 14.73 9.48
CA TRP A 306 27.98 14.65 9.83
C TRP A 306 28.38 13.26 10.33
N LEU A 307 27.50 12.58 11.06
CA LEU A 307 27.71 11.19 11.46
C LEU A 307 27.90 10.29 10.22
N ASP A 308 27.03 10.41 9.21
CA ASP A 308 27.13 9.67 7.95
C ASP A 308 28.42 9.99 7.19
N LYS A 309 28.82 11.27 7.11
CA LYS A 309 30.07 11.66 6.44
C LYS A 309 31.31 11.12 7.15
N VAL A 310 31.38 11.25 8.48
CA VAL A 310 32.52 10.77 9.26
C VAL A 310 32.62 9.25 9.17
N THR A 311 31.52 8.53 9.36
CA THR A 311 31.49 7.07 9.27
C THR A 311 31.85 6.57 7.88
N THR A 312 31.39 7.23 6.82
CA THR A 312 31.77 6.93 5.44
C THR A 312 33.27 7.13 5.21
N ILE A 313 33.84 8.25 5.67
CA ILE A 313 35.28 8.52 5.55
C ILE A 313 36.11 7.47 6.30
N LEU A 314 35.73 7.15 7.55
CA LEU A 314 36.41 6.13 8.34
C LEU A 314 36.34 4.75 7.70
N PHE A 315 35.19 4.39 7.14
CA PHE A 315 35.02 3.12 6.42
C PHE A 315 35.92 3.05 5.18
N LEU A 316 35.98 4.11 4.38
CA LEU A 316 36.86 4.18 3.21
C LEU A 316 38.34 4.13 3.61
N ALA A 317 38.74 4.83 4.67
CA ALA A 317 40.10 4.78 5.20
C ALA A 317 40.48 3.37 5.67
N LEU A 318 39.58 2.68 6.37
CA LEU A 318 39.76 1.28 6.78
C LEU A 318 39.92 0.35 5.57
N LEU A 319 39.08 0.52 4.55
CA LEU A 319 39.14 -0.29 3.33
C LEU A 319 40.49 -0.10 2.60
N ILE A 320 40.95 1.15 2.46
CA ILE A 320 42.26 1.45 1.87
C ILE A 320 43.39 0.82 2.69
N TRP A 321 43.34 0.92 4.02
CA TRP A 321 44.34 0.32 4.90
C TRP A 321 44.38 -1.21 4.78
N LEU A 322 43.22 -1.88 4.73
CA LEU A 322 43.12 -3.33 4.56
C LEU A 322 43.60 -3.81 3.18
N LEU A 323 43.39 -3.01 2.13
CA LEU A 323 43.80 -3.37 0.76
C LEU A 323 45.26 -3.00 0.45
N ARG A 324 45.89 -2.12 1.25
CA ARG A 324 47.29 -1.70 1.08
C ARG A 324 48.27 -2.87 0.85
N PRO A 325 48.21 -4.01 1.57
CA PRO A 325 49.13 -5.12 1.38
C PRO A 325 48.99 -5.83 0.02
N ILE A 326 47.80 -5.76 -0.59
CA ILE A 326 47.52 -6.36 -1.90
C ILE A 326 48.18 -5.50 -2.99
N PHE A 327 48.04 -4.18 -2.88
CA PHE A 327 48.65 -3.23 -3.82
C PHE A 327 50.16 -3.08 -3.65
N SER A 328 50.71 -3.34 -2.46
CA SER A 328 52.17 -3.31 -2.24
C SER A 328 52.89 -4.59 -2.68
N ARG A 329 52.16 -5.61 -3.18
CA ARG A 329 52.70 -6.89 -3.66
C ARG A 329 52.55 -7.08 -5.18
N LEU A 330 51.89 -6.14 -5.85
CA LEU A 330 51.88 -5.95 -7.29
C LEU A 330 52.94 -4.89 -7.63
#